data_AF-A0A3D4GET6-F1
#
_entry.id   AF-A0A3D4GET6-F1
#
_cell.length_a   1.000
_cell.length_b   1.000
_cell.length_c   1.000
_cell.angle_alpha   90.00
_cell.angle_beta   90.00
_cell.angle_gamma   90.00
#
_symmetry.space_group_name_H-M   'P 1'
#
loop_
_entity.id
_entity.type
_entity.pdbx_description
1 polymer ?
#
loop_
_entity_poly.entity_id
_entity_poly.type
_entity_poly.pdbx_seq_one_letter_code
_entity_poly.pdbx_strand_id
1 'polypeptide(L)'
;MPAKKKSRAVARTTSGKKNTVMAMVAYILFFVPLLTKDKNDPFVKFHVKQALVLLIASVVVNVAESLLAQLPMLGWVASGLIGLIVSVFFLVLWVMGVMNALNGKMEELPVIGKYADQLKF
;
A
#
# COMPACT_ATOMS: atom_id res chain seq x y z
N MET A 1 -45.98 -1.79 27.48
CA MET A 1 -44.81 -2.48 26.88
C MET A 1 -43.87 -1.47 26.18
N PRO A 2 -42.78 -1.00 26.82
CA PRO A 2 -41.81 -0.07 26.19
C PRO A 2 -40.36 -0.59 26.14
N ALA A 3 -40.10 -1.77 25.58
CA ALA A 3 -38.74 -2.36 25.52
C ALA A 3 -37.99 -2.21 24.18
N LYS A 4 -38.66 -1.77 23.09
CA LYS A 4 -38.09 -1.84 21.74
C LYS A 4 -37.26 -0.62 21.27
N LYS A 5 -37.16 0.47 22.05
CA LYS A 5 -36.42 1.69 21.64
C LYS A 5 -34.94 1.74 22.04
N LYS A 6 -34.49 0.93 23.01
CA LYS A 6 -33.09 0.99 23.50
C LYS A 6 -32.07 0.21 22.64
N SER A 7 -32.51 -0.68 21.75
CA SER A 7 -31.62 -1.55 20.96
C SER A 7 -30.98 -0.85 19.74
N ARG A 8 -31.58 0.23 19.22
CA ARG A 8 -31.04 0.94 18.03
C ARG A 8 -29.93 1.96 18.34
N ALA A 9 -29.72 2.34 19.59
CA ALA A 9 -28.72 3.35 19.96
C ALA A 9 -27.31 2.77 20.22
N VAL A 10 -27.21 1.48 20.51
CA VAL A 10 -25.93 0.83 20.90
C VAL A 10 -25.11 0.36 19.69
N ALA A 11 -25.69 0.31 18.50
CA ALA A 11 -25.01 -0.15 17.28
C ALA A 11 -24.24 0.97 16.53
N ARG A 12 -24.19 2.21 17.05
CA ARG A 12 -23.66 3.37 16.34
C ARG A 12 -22.38 3.97 16.93
N THR A 13 -21.60 3.20 17.66
CA THR A 13 -20.40 3.70 18.33
C THR A 13 -19.29 2.64 18.38
N THR A 14 -18.52 2.50 17.30
CA THR A 14 -17.10 2.07 17.27
C THR A 14 -16.49 2.16 15.86
N SER A 15 -16.87 3.16 15.05
CA SER A 15 -15.94 3.62 14.00
C SER A 15 -14.84 4.40 14.71
N GLY A 16 -13.90 3.69 15.36
CA GLY A 16 -12.67 4.29 15.87
C GLY A 16 -12.04 5.11 14.75
N LYS A 17 -11.61 6.33 15.08
CA LYS A 17 -10.98 7.23 14.11
C LYS A 17 -9.80 6.48 13.46
N LYS A 18 -9.87 6.22 12.16
CA LYS A 18 -8.81 5.55 11.40
C LYS A 18 -7.51 6.34 11.55
N ASN A 19 -6.40 5.65 11.80
CA ASN A 19 -5.11 6.32 11.92
C ASN A 19 -4.49 6.61 10.53
N THR A 20 -5.05 7.62 9.85
CA THR A 20 -4.63 8.07 8.52
C THR A 20 -3.15 8.43 8.45
N VAL A 21 -2.60 9.06 9.49
CA VAL A 21 -1.18 9.45 9.52
C VAL A 21 -0.29 8.21 9.43
N MET A 22 -0.55 7.20 10.26
CA MET A 22 0.26 5.97 10.26
C MET A 22 0.08 5.16 8.97
N ALA A 23 -1.10 5.17 8.37
CA ALA A 23 -1.33 4.57 7.06
C ALA A 23 -0.54 5.27 5.93
N MET A 24 -0.41 6.60 5.95
CA MET A 24 0.42 7.33 4.98
C MET A 24 1.91 7.06 5.20
N VAL A 25 2.36 7.04 6.46
CA VAL A 25 3.75 6.75 6.82
C VAL A 25 4.18 5.38 6.27
N ALA A 26 3.27 4.41 6.20
CA ALA A 26 3.54 3.10 5.61
C ALA A 26 4.09 3.18 4.17
N TYR A 27 3.64 4.15 3.36
CA TYR A 27 4.10 4.31 1.98
C TYR A 27 5.46 4.98 1.86
N ILE A 28 5.93 5.66 2.91
CA ILE A 28 7.27 6.25 2.96
C ILE A 28 8.24 5.24 3.57
N LEU A 29 7.86 4.65 4.71
CA LEU A 29 8.62 3.64 5.45
C LEU A 29 7.66 2.58 6.03
N PHE A 30 7.47 1.48 5.30
CA PHE A 30 6.46 0.45 5.62
C PHE A 30 6.59 -0.16 7.02
N PHE A 31 7.81 -0.22 7.58
CA PHE A 31 8.06 -0.84 8.88
C PHE A 31 7.81 0.09 10.07
N VAL A 32 7.81 1.43 9.88
CA VAL A 32 7.61 2.39 10.98
C VAL A 32 6.28 2.16 11.69
N PRO A 33 5.14 1.99 10.99
CA PRO A 33 3.87 1.72 11.67
C PRO A 33 3.85 0.44 12.51
N LEU A 34 4.63 -0.58 12.13
CA LEU A 34 4.75 -1.84 12.88
C LEU A 34 5.49 -1.69 14.22
N LEU A 35 6.27 -0.62 14.38
CA LEU A 35 6.99 -0.30 15.63
C LEU A 35 6.17 0.58 16.59
N THR A 36 4.98 1.02 16.17
CA THR A 36 4.12 1.89 16.97
C THR A 36 3.00 1.11 17.68
N LYS A 37 2.24 1.81 18.53
CA LYS A 37 1.01 1.28 19.14
C LYS A 37 -0.06 0.91 18.09
N ASP A 38 0.03 1.48 16.89
CA ASP A 38 -0.92 1.30 15.81
C ASP A 38 -0.67 0.04 14.96
N LYS A 39 0.35 -0.76 15.30
CA LYS A 39 0.70 -2.01 14.61
C LYS A 39 -0.44 -3.02 14.53
N ASN A 40 -1.44 -2.93 15.41
CA ASN A 40 -2.61 -3.82 15.45
C ASN A 40 -3.86 -3.22 14.80
N ASP A 41 -3.81 -1.96 14.34
CA ASP A 41 -4.92 -1.32 13.63
C ASP A 41 -5.09 -1.99 12.25
N PRO A 42 -6.26 -2.58 11.94
CA PRO A 42 -6.51 -3.22 10.64
C PRO A 42 -6.31 -2.28 9.44
N PHE A 43 -6.66 -1.00 9.58
CA PHE A 43 -6.49 0.00 8.54
C PHE A 43 -5.01 0.29 8.29
N VAL A 44 -4.22 0.42 9.36
CA VAL A 44 -2.77 0.60 9.25
C VAL A 44 -2.10 -0.65 8.66
N LYS A 45 -2.48 -1.84 9.13
CA LYS A 45 -1.95 -3.12 8.58
C LYS A 45 -2.23 -3.27 7.10
N PHE A 46 -3.42 -2.91 6.63
CA PHE A 46 -3.75 -2.93 5.21
C PHE A 46 -2.76 -2.10 4.39
N HIS A 47 -2.55 -0.83 4.76
CA HIS A 47 -1.63 0.06 4.04
C HIS A 47 -0.16 -0.35 4.19
N VAL A 48 0.23 -0.92 5.32
CA VAL A 48 1.57 -1.52 5.48
C VAL A 48 1.80 -2.67 4.52
N LYS A 49 0.83 -3.59 4.38
CA LYS A 49 0.96 -4.71 3.44
C LYS A 49 1.00 -4.24 1.99
N GLN A 50 0.12 -3.31 1.61
CA GLN A 50 0.12 -2.70 0.27
C GLN A 50 1.45 -2.01 -0.04
N ALA A 51 1.99 -1.21 0.90
CA ALA A 51 3.28 -0.55 0.75
C ALA A 51 4.45 -1.53 0.66
N LEU A 52 4.44 -2.61 1.45
CA LEU A 52 5.47 -3.65 1.39
C LEU A 52 5.45 -4.39 0.05
N VAL A 53 4.28 -4.75 -0.46
CA VAL A 53 4.16 -5.39 -1.79
C VAL A 53 4.64 -4.45 -2.89
N LEU A 54 4.27 -3.17 -2.83
CA LEU A 54 4.75 -2.16 -3.77
C LEU A 54 6.28 -2.05 -3.77
N LEU A 55 6.89 -2.07 -2.58
CA LEU A 55 8.35 -2.06 -2.42
C LEU A 55 9.01 -3.33 -2.99
N ILE A 56 8.47 -4.52 -2.68
CA ILE A 56 9.01 -5.77 -3.20
C ILE A 56 8.92 -5.81 -4.73
N ALA A 57 7.76 -5.44 -5.29
CA ALA A 57 7.55 -5.38 -6.73
C ALA A 57 8.50 -4.40 -7.41
N SER A 58 8.70 -3.20 -6.83
CA SER A 58 9.64 -2.22 -7.39
C SER A 58 11.07 -2.72 -7.36
N VAL A 59 11.52 -3.35 -6.27
CA VAL A 59 12.87 -3.95 -6.17
C VAL A 59 13.06 -5.05 -7.21
N VAL A 60 12.10 -5.97 -7.36
CA VAL A 60 12.18 -7.06 -8.35
C VAL A 60 12.33 -6.51 -9.78
N VAL A 61 11.53 -5.50 -10.15
CA VAL A 61 11.60 -4.91 -11.50
C VAL A 61 12.91 -4.15 -11.71
N ASN A 62 13.38 -3.38 -10.73
CA ASN A 62 14.67 -2.68 -10.82
C ASN A 62 15.85 -3.65 -10.97
N VAL A 63 15.84 -4.76 -10.23
CA VAL A 63 16.85 -5.82 -10.38
C VAL A 63 16.79 -6.42 -11.78
N ALA A 64 15.60 -6.77 -12.29
CA ALA A 64 15.45 -7.29 -13.65
C ALA A 64 15.95 -6.31 -14.72
N GLU A 65 15.63 -5.01 -14.58
CA GLU A 65 16.10 -3.97 -15.50
C GLU A 65 17.63 -3.83 -15.47
N SER A 66 18.25 -3.88 -14.29
CA SER A 66 19.71 -3.79 -14.16
C SER A 66 20.45 -4.94 -14.85
N LEU A 67 19.84 -6.13 -14.91
CA LEU A 67 20.38 -7.28 -15.63
C LEU A 67 20.25 -7.08 -17.15
N LEU A 68 19.12 -6.54 -17.64
CA LEU A 68 18.92 -6.23 -19.06
C LEU A 68 19.89 -5.15 -19.55
N ALA A 69 20.21 -4.17 -18.71
CA ALA A 69 21.15 -3.11 -19.02
C ALA A 69 22.59 -3.60 -19.25
N GLN A 70 22.93 -4.83 -18.88
CA GLN A 70 24.25 -5.43 -19.15
C GLN A 70 24.42 -5.85 -20.62
N LEU A 71 23.33 -5.95 -21.40
CA LEU A 71 23.41 -6.29 -22.83
C LEU A 71 23.85 -5.06 -23.65
N PRO A 72 24.96 -5.13 -24.41
CA PRO A 72 25.44 -4.00 -25.20
C PRO A 72 24.45 -3.60 -26.29
N MET A 73 24.37 -2.30 -26.59
CA MET A 73 23.47 -1.66 -27.57
C MET A 73 21.97 -1.80 -27.27
N LEU A 74 21.43 -3.01 -27.24
CA LEU A 74 19.99 -3.26 -27.04
C LEU A 74 19.56 -2.92 -25.60
N GLY A 75 20.39 -3.27 -24.61
CA GLY A 75 20.11 -3.03 -23.20
C GLY A 75 20.05 -1.55 -22.83
N TRP A 76 20.89 -0.70 -23.44
CA TRP A 76 20.97 0.73 -23.11
C TRP A 76 19.82 1.56 -23.68
N VAL A 77 19.39 1.26 -24.91
CA VAL A 77 18.24 1.97 -25.52
C VAL A 77 16.93 1.50 -24.88
N ALA A 78 16.82 0.20 -24.60
CA ALA A 78 15.65 -0.36 -23.95
C ALA A 78 15.53 0.11 -22.49
N SER A 79 16.63 0.17 -21.72
CA SER A 79 16.57 0.56 -20.31
C SER A 79 16.09 2.01 -20.11
N GLY A 80 16.49 2.95 -20.95
CA GLY A 80 16.09 4.35 -20.81
C GLY A 80 14.57 4.57 -20.88
N LEU A 81 13.92 4.08 -21.94
CA LEU A 81 12.48 4.26 -22.13
C LEU A 81 11.65 3.33 -21.24
N ILE A 82 12.08 2.07 -21.07
CA ILE A 82 11.35 1.11 -20.23
C ILE A 82 11.44 1.53 -18.76
N GLY A 83 12.62 1.93 -18.28
CA GLY A 83 12.82 2.41 -16.92
C GLY A 83 11.97 3.64 -16.61
N LEU A 84 11.82 4.57 -17.55
CA LEU A 84 10.91 5.71 -17.39
C LEU A 84 9.45 5.26 -17.24
N ILE A 85 8.97 4.37 -18.10
CA ILE A 85 7.57 3.89 -18.04
C ILE A 85 7.32 3.13 -16.72
N VAL A 86 8.26 2.26 -16.34
CA VAL A 86 8.21 1.48 -15.10
C VAL A 86 8.20 2.39 -13.88
N SER A 87 9.09 3.39 -13.82
CA SER A 87 9.16 4.31 -12.69
C SER A 87 7.88 5.15 -12.54
N VAL A 88 7.33 5.65 -13.66
CA VAL A 88 6.03 6.35 -13.66
C VAL A 88 4.91 5.43 -13.20
N PHE A 89 4.88 4.17 -13.67
CA PHE A 89 3.89 3.19 -13.24
C PHE A 89 3.92 2.96 -11.71
N PHE A 90 5.10 2.71 -11.14
CA PHE A 90 5.25 2.54 -9.70
C PHE A 90 4.92 3.81 -8.91
N LEU A 91 5.28 4.99 -9.43
CA LEU A 91 4.91 6.26 -8.83
C LEU A 91 3.39 6.46 -8.79
N VAL A 92 2.68 6.13 -9.87
CA VAL A 92 1.22 6.20 -9.92
C VAL A 92 0.59 5.27 -8.88
N LEU A 93 1.06 4.03 -8.77
CA LEU A 93 0.58 3.10 -7.74
C LEU A 93 0.86 3.61 -6.33
N TRP A 94 2.04 4.20 -6.10
CA TRP A 94 2.39 4.81 -4.82
C TRP A 94 1.42 5.94 -4.46
N VAL A 95 1.18 6.88 -5.40
CA VAL A 95 0.23 7.98 -5.20
C VAL A 95 -1.17 7.46 -4.93
N MET A 96 -1.64 6.46 -5.69
CA MET A 96 -2.95 5.83 -5.44
C MET A 96 -3.05 5.28 -4.01
N GLY A 97 -2.00 4.61 -3.54
CA GLY A 97 -1.96 4.06 -2.19
C GLY A 97 -2.03 5.14 -1.10
N VAL A 98 -1.26 6.22 -1.25
CA VAL A 98 -1.29 7.37 -0.35
C VAL A 98 -2.65 8.06 -0.38
N MET A 99 -3.26 8.24 -1.56
CA MET A 99 -4.59 8.83 -1.70
C MET A 99 -5.68 7.95 -1.08
N ASN A 100 -5.57 6.62 -1.18
CA ASN A 100 -6.47 5.71 -0.50
C ASN A 100 -6.34 5.85 1.03
N ALA A 101 -5.12 5.91 1.56
CA ALA A 101 -4.88 6.14 2.98
C ALA A 101 -5.47 7.48 3.46
N LEU A 102 -5.21 8.56 2.73
CA LEU A 102 -5.73 9.91 3.00
C LEU A 102 -7.26 9.93 3.07
N ASN A 103 -7.91 9.25 2.14
CA ASN A 103 -9.36 9.16 2.08
C ASN A 103 -9.95 8.09 3.03
N GLY A 104 -9.11 7.41 3.83
CA GLY A 104 -9.55 6.37 4.75
C GLY A 104 -10.08 5.11 4.05
N LYS A 105 -9.64 4.84 2.81
CA LYS A 105 -10.09 3.73 1.98
C LYS A 105 -9.09 2.58 2.01
N MET A 106 -9.61 1.36 2.18
CA MET A 106 -8.83 0.12 2.02
C MET A 106 -9.06 -0.45 0.62
N GLU A 107 -8.64 0.30 -0.39
CA GLU A 107 -8.73 -0.10 -1.79
C GLU A 107 -7.36 -0.64 -2.24
N GLU A 108 -7.36 -1.82 -2.85
CA GLU A 108 -6.15 -2.48 -3.33
C GLU A 108 -5.53 -1.72 -4.50
N LEU A 109 -4.19 -1.74 -4.58
CA LEU A 109 -3.49 -1.21 -5.74
C LEU A 109 -3.74 -2.08 -6.99
N PRO A 110 -3.93 -1.50 -8.17
CA PRO A 110 -4.02 -2.24 -9.42
C PRO A 110 -2.82 -3.18 -9.61
N VAL A 111 -3.06 -4.35 -10.23
CA VAL A 111 -2.05 -5.36 -10.62
C VAL A 111 -1.38 -6.08 -9.45
N ILE A 112 -0.86 -5.34 -8.47
CA ILE A 112 -0.03 -5.86 -7.39
C ILE A 112 -0.76 -5.96 -6.04
N GLY A 113 -1.83 -5.20 -5.83
CA GLY A 113 -2.46 -5.08 -4.51
C GLY A 113 -2.99 -6.38 -3.94
N LYS A 114 -3.44 -7.30 -4.80
CA LYS A 114 -3.89 -8.65 -4.45
C LYS A 114 -2.84 -9.51 -3.73
N TYR A 115 -1.56 -9.22 -3.90
CA TYR A 115 -0.49 -9.96 -3.22
C TYR A 115 -0.34 -9.55 -1.75
N ALA A 116 -0.95 -8.43 -1.33
CA ALA A 116 -0.91 -7.97 0.06
C ALA A 116 -1.53 -8.99 1.02
N ASP A 117 -2.56 -9.72 0.58
CA ASP A 117 -3.23 -10.74 1.39
C ASP A 117 -2.35 -11.97 1.68
N GLN A 118 -1.28 -12.15 0.93
CA GLN A 118 -0.31 -13.23 1.16
C GLN A 118 0.59 -12.94 2.38
N LEU A 119 0.67 -11.68 2.81
CA LEU A 119 1.43 -11.26 3.98
C LEU A 119 0.63 -11.55 5.25
N LYS A 120 1.05 -12.56 6.02
CA LYS A 120 0.39 -13.01 7.25
C LYS A 120 0.95 -12.32 8.48
N PHE A 121 0.57 -11.06 8.70
CA PHE A 121 0.79 -10.33 9.97
C PHE A 121 -0.30 -9.30 10.23
#